data_AF-A0A2T6SPM1-F1
#
_entry.id   AF-A0A2T6SPM1-F1
#
_cell.length_a   1.000
_cell.length_b   1.000
_cell.length_c   1.000
_cell.angle_alpha   90.00
_cell.angle_beta   90.00
_cell.angle_gamma   90.00
#
_symmetry.space_group_name_H-M   'P 1'
#
loop_
_entity.id
_entity.type
_entity.pdbx_description
1 polymer ?
#
loop_
_entity_poly.entity_id
_entity_poly.type
_entity_poly.pdbx_seq_one_letter_code
_entity_poly.pdbx_strand_id
1 'polypeptide(L)'
;ANVIECDKTAVKIALTGTPLLEDNAQDKATKKTFGTYLHTYSYAESIKDRHTLKLQLEIIEKSYKEKLQEIYRLLQESITIEDIEVKKETIFNHERYIKEMLFYIIRDLLNFRRVNNDENLKAMVVCFSSVQAKLANSLFNEVQERVLQENPNLRILKQLQSSLI
;
A
#
# COMPACT_ATOMS: atom_id res chain seq x y z
N ALA A 1 20.30 9.63 26.22
CA ALA A 1 21.03 8.43 26.64
C ALA A 1 20.54 7.24 25.83
N ASN A 2 21.43 6.37 25.34
CA ASN A 2 21.03 5.14 24.64
C ASN A 2 20.60 4.10 25.68
N VAL A 3 19.34 3.65 25.63
CA VAL A 3 18.79 2.65 26.58
C VAL A 3 19.59 1.34 26.54
N ILE A 4 20.13 0.98 25.37
CA ILE A 4 20.99 -0.19 25.20
C ILE A 4 22.32 -0.07 25.95
N GLU A 5 22.82 1.15 26.17
CA GLU A 5 24.11 1.37 26.85
C GLU A 5 23.95 1.82 28.31
N CYS A 6 22.73 2.17 28.72
CA CYS A 6 22.43 2.70 30.05
C CYS A 6 22.65 1.68 31.17
N ASP A 7 22.35 0.41 30.91
CA ASP A 7 22.63 -0.71 31.81
C ASP A 7 23.31 -1.83 31.02
N LYS A 8 24.59 -2.08 31.34
CA LYS A 8 25.40 -3.11 30.70
C LYS A 8 25.14 -4.51 31.27
N THR A 9 24.48 -4.60 32.42
CA THR A 9 24.20 -5.85 33.13
C THR A 9 22.79 -6.39 32.86
N ALA A 10 21.90 -5.55 32.33
CA ALA A 10 20.55 -5.96 31.95
C ALA A 10 20.54 -7.02 30.84
N VAL A 11 19.64 -8.00 30.97
CA VAL A 11 19.30 -8.95 29.91
C VAL A 11 18.42 -8.25 28.88
N LYS A 12 18.84 -8.28 27.60
CA LYS A 12 18.15 -7.63 26.49
C LYS A 12 17.67 -8.67 25.49
N ILE A 13 16.36 -8.73 25.29
CA ILE A 13 15.72 -9.65 24.35
C ILE A 13 15.06 -8.81 23.25
N ALA A 14 15.29 -9.17 22.00
CA ALA A 14 14.69 -8.53 20.84
C ALA A 14 13.87 -9.55 20.03
N LEU A 15 12.76 -9.09 19.47
CA LEU A 15 11.92 -9.82 18.54
C LEU A 15 11.89 -9.06 17.23
N THR A 16 12.02 -9.76 16.10
CA THR A 16 11.93 -9.16 14.76
C THR A 16 11.07 -10.03 13.86
N GLY A 17 10.12 -9.42 13.15
CA GLY A 17 9.30 -10.08 12.13
C GLY A 17 9.96 -10.13 10.76
N THR A 18 11.01 -9.35 10.55
CA THR A 18 11.80 -9.31 9.30
C THR A 18 13.26 -9.57 9.64
N PRO A 19 13.62 -10.80 10.05
CA PRO A 19 15.02 -11.17 10.16
C PRO A 19 15.59 -11.10 8.74
N LEU A 20 16.47 -10.15 8.50
CA LEU A 20 17.01 -9.98 7.17
C LEU A 20 18.08 -11.06 6.97
N LEU A 21 17.72 -12.12 6.23
CA LEU A 21 18.55 -13.31 6.02
C LEU A 21 19.71 -13.08 5.04
N GLU A 22 19.97 -11.83 4.67
CA GLU A 22 21.07 -11.44 3.81
C GLU A 22 22.06 -10.59 4.61
N ASP A 23 23.31 -10.58 4.16
CA ASP A 23 24.48 -9.97 4.77
C ASP A 23 24.45 -8.42 4.75
N ASN A 24 23.26 -7.86 4.94
CA ASN A 24 22.94 -6.46 4.87
C ASN A 24 23.27 -5.75 6.19
N ALA A 25 23.40 -4.42 6.11
CA ALA A 25 23.86 -3.60 7.23
C ALA A 25 22.96 -3.69 8.46
N GLN A 26 21.66 -3.93 8.27
CA GLN A 26 20.65 -3.91 9.34
C GLN A 26 20.62 -5.23 10.13
N ASP A 27 20.79 -6.38 9.48
CA ASP A 27 20.98 -7.66 10.18
C ASP A 27 22.31 -7.67 10.95
N LYS A 28 23.38 -7.17 10.33
CA LYS A 28 24.69 -6.99 10.99
C LYS A 28 24.57 -6.10 12.23
N ALA A 29 23.83 -5.00 12.16
CA ALA A 29 23.59 -4.13 13.31
C ALA A 29 22.76 -4.81 14.41
N THR A 30 21.73 -5.57 14.03
CA THR A 30 20.88 -6.31 14.97
C THR A 30 21.70 -7.37 15.70
N LYS A 31 22.46 -8.20 14.97
CA LYS A 31 23.34 -9.23 15.54
C LYS A 31 24.47 -8.64 16.37
N LYS A 32 25.02 -7.48 15.98
CA LYS A 32 26.02 -6.77 16.79
C LYS A 32 25.46 -6.34 18.15
N THR A 33 24.17 -5.99 18.20
CA THR A 33 23.53 -5.47 19.41
C THR A 33 22.97 -6.58 20.30
N PHE A 34 22.34 -7.60 19.71
CA PHE A 34 21.58 -8.62 20.43
C PHE A 34 22.18 -10.03 20.33
N GLY A 35 23.27 -10.21 19.59
CA GLY A 35 23.85 -11.54 19.33
C GLY A 35 23.11 -12.32 18.25
N THR A 36 23.39 -13.61 18.18
CA THR A 36 22.76 -14.53 17.21
C THR A 36 21.31 -14.84 17.60
N TYR A 37 20.48 -15.21 16.62
CA TYR A 37 19.12 -15.66 16.87
C TYR A 37 19.08 -16.87 17.82
N LEU A 38 18.29 -16.77 18.89
CA LEU A 38 18.03 -17.90 19.80
C LEU A 38 17.05 -18.91 19.19
N HIS A 39 16.11 -18.43 18.38
CA HIS A 39 15.12 -19.22 17.67
C HIS A 39 14.62 -18.44 16.46
N THR A 40 14.20 -19.14 15.41
CA THR A 40 13.58 -18.57 14.21
C THR A 40 12.28 -19.30 13.91
N TYR A 41 11.24 -18.54 13.58
CA TYR A 41 9.98 -19.10 13.09
C TYR A 41 9.57 -18.31 11.85
N SER A 42 9.70 -18.95 10.69
CA SER A 42 9.57 -18.30 9.39
C SER A 42 8.12 -18.13 8.95
N TYR A 43 7.89 -17.20 8.02
CA TYR A 43 6.61 -17.07 7.34
C TYR A 43 6.18 -18.40 6.68
N ALA A 44 7.11 -19.14 6.07
CA ALA A 44 6.81 -20.43 5.44
C ALA A 44 6.31 -21.49 6.44
N GLU A 45 6.91 -21.55 7.63
CA GLU A 45 6.45 -22.41 8.72
C GLU A 45 5.06 -21.97 9.22
N SER A 46 4.85 -20.67 9.42
CA SER A 46 3.55 -20.13 9.83
C SER A 46 2.42 -20.45 8.85
N ILE A 47 2.69 -20.46 7.53
CA ILE A 47 1.75 -20.92 6.51
C ILE A 47 1.49 -22.43 6.63
N LYS A 48 2.55 -23.24 6.80
CA LYS A 48 2.45 -24.70 6.91
C LYS A 48 1.57 -25.09 8.10
N ASP A 49 1.73 -24.39 9.21
CA ASP A 49 1.00 -24.62 10.47
C ASP A 49 -0.39 -23.95 10.49
N ARG A 50 -0.76 -23.23 9.42
CA ARG A 50 -2.04 -22.52 9.24
C ARG A 50 -2.28 -21.39 10.26
N HIS A 51 -1.20 -20.80 10.76
CA HIS A 51 -1.27 -19.60 11.60
C HIS A 51 -1.35 -18.32 10.79
N THR A 52 -0.84 -18.33 9.56
CA THR A 52 -0.88 -17.18 8.64
C THR A 52 -1.57 -17.56 7.32
N LEU A 53 -2.26 -16.61 6.70
CA LEU A 53 -2.85 -16.76 5.37
C LEU A 53 -1.81 -16.51 4.27
N LYS A 54 -1.96 -17.18 3.12
CA LYS A 54 -1.10 -16.95 1.95
C LYS A 54 -1.45 -15.61 1.30
N LEU A 55 -0.42 -14.86 0.94
CA LEU A 55 -0.56 -13.66 0.13
C LEU A 55 -0.70 -14.03 -1.35
N GLN A 56 -1.65 -13.38 -2.01
CA GLN A 56 -1.85 -13.45 -3.44
C GLN A 56 -1.45 -12.10 -4.04
N LEU A 57 -0.49 -12.12 -4.96
CA LEU A 57 -0.04 -10.93 -5.66
C LEU A 57 -0.72 -10.88 -7.03
N GLU A 58 -1.52 -9.83 -7.22
CA GLU A 58 -2.15 -9.54 -8.50
C GLU A 58 -1.60 -8.23 -9.05
N ILE A 59 -1.32 -8.22 -10.35
CA ILE A 59 -0.89 -7.03 -11.06
C ILE A 59 -2.16 -6.31 -11.53
N ILE A 60 -2.14 -4.97 -11.50
CA ILE A 60 -3.19 -4.14 -12.10
C ILE A 60 -3.47 -4.61 -13.53
N GLU A 61 -4.76 -4.66 -13.90
CA GLU A 61 -5.22 -4.97 -15.25
C GLU A 61 -4.41 -4.20 -16.30
N LYS A 62 -3.92 -4.91 -17.33
CA LYS A 62 -3.02 -4.33 -18.35
C LYS A 62 -3.58 -3.07 -18.99
N SER A 63 -4.85 -3.11 -19.38
CA SER A 63 -5.56 -1.98 -19.99
C SER A 63 -5.60 -0.75 -19.07
N TYR A 64 -5.77 -0.97 -17.76
CA TYR A 64 -5.81 0.11 -16.79
C TYR A 64 -4.42 0.65 -16.46
N LYS A 65 -3.41 -0.23 -16.42
CA LYS A 65 -2.01 0.17 -16.29
C LYS A 65 -1.60 1.09 -17.43
N GLU A 66 -1.96 0.76 -18.67
CA GLU A 66 -1.71 1.60 -19.85
C GLU A 66 -2.41 2.96 -19.73
N LYS A 67 -3.67 3.00 -19.26
CA LYS A 67 -4.40 4.24 -19.00
C LYS A 67 -3.72 5.14 -17.97
N LEU A 68 -3.24 4.58 -16.85
CA LEU A 68 -2.50 5.31 -15.83
C LEU A 68 -1.15 5.83 -16.34
N GLN A 69 -0.46 5.04 -17.18
CA GLN A 69 0.79 5.45 -17.81
C GLN A 69 0.58 6.63 -18.78
N GLU A 70 -0.51 6.61 -19.54
CA GLU A 70 -0.85 7.72 -20.44
C GLU A 70 -1.17 9.00 -19.66
N ILE A 71 -1.95 8.91 -18.58
CA ILE A 71 -2.20 10.07 -17.70
C ILE A 71 -0.88 10.59 -17.12
N TYR A 72 0.00 9.69 -16.68
CA TYR A 72 1.31 10.07 -16.17
C TYR A 72 2.12 10.85 -17.22
N ARG A 73 2.19 10.35 -18.46
CA ARG A 73 2.91 11.00 -19.58
C ARG A 73 2.32 12.38 -19.90
N LEU A 74 1.00 12.48 -20.03
CA LEU A 74 0.31 13.74 -20.32
C LEU A 74 0.53 14.77 -19.20
N LEU A 75 0.49 14.34 -17.93
CA LEU A 75 0.76 15.23 -16.80
C LEU A 75 2.22 15.69 -16.80
N GLN A 76 3.16 14.77 -17.04
CA GLN A 76 4.57 15.11 -17.15
C GLN A 76 4.78 16.18 -18.23
N GLU A 77 4.22 16.00 -19.43
CA GLU A 77 4.31 16.97 -20.54
C GLU A 77 3.67 18.31 -20.19
N SER A 78 2.52 18.31 -19.52
CA SER A 78 1.81 19.55 -19.16
C SER A 78 2.48 20.36 -18.05
N ILE A 79 3.25 19.71 -17.18
CA ILE A 79 3.90 20.34 -16.00
C ILE A 79 5.35 20.72 -16.31
N THR A 80 5.97 20.10 -17.32
CA THR A 80 7.35 20.40 -17.71
C THR A 80 7.41 21.82 -18.27
N ILE A 81 8.07 22.71 -17.53
CA ILE A 81 8.39 24.08 -17.96
C ILE A 81 9.92 24.11 -18.12
N GLU A 82 10.39 24.47 -19.32
CA GLU A 82 11.79 24.85 -19.57
C GLU A 82 12.85 23.80 -19.14
N ASP A 83 12.72 22.56 -19.62
CA ASP A 83 13.72 21.49 -19.42
C ASP A 83 13.99 21.08 -17.95
N ILE A 84 13.11 21.46 -17.01
CA ILE A 84 13.17 20.99 -15.62
C ILE A 84 12.47 19.63 -15.51
N GLU A 85 13.21 18.60 -15.07
CA GLU A 85 12.65 17.28 -14.79
C GLU A 85 11.59 17.36 -13.67
N VAL A 86 10.35 17.03 -14.01
CA VAL A 86 9.24 16.98 -13.05
C VAL A 86 9.46 15.81 -12.10
N LYS A 87 9.50 16.10 -10.80
CA LYS A 87 9.57 15.06 -9.76
C LYS A 87 8.34 14.14 -9.86
N LYS A 88 8.57 12.82 -9.79
CA LYS A 88 7.50 11.79 -9.78
C LYS A 88 6.40 12.09 -8.75
N GLU A 89 6.82 12.59 -7.59
CA GLU A 89 5.92 13.00 -6.51
C GLU A 89 4.89 14.02 -6.97
N THR A 90 5.26 14.98 -7.82
CA THR A 90 4.35 15.98 -8.38
C THR A 90 3.23 15.32 -9.18
N ILE A 91 3.57 14.33 -10.01
CA ILE A 91 2.59 13.61 -10.84
C ILE A 91 1.72 12.70 -9.99
N PHE A 92 2.31 11.95 -9.05
CA PHE A 92 1.56 11.04 -8.16
C PHE A 92 0.63 11.78 -7.19
N ASN A 93 0.96 13.01 -6.81
CA ASN A 93 0.11 13.87 -6.01
C ASN A 93 -0.90 14.67 -6.85
N HIS A 94 -0.88 14.55 -8.18
CA HIS A 94 -1.78 15.29 -9.05
C HIS A 94 -3.20 14.70 -8.99
N GLU A 95 -4.21 15.57 -8.83
CA GLU A 95 -5.62 15.19 -8.68
C GLU A 95 -6.10 14.23 -9.78
N ARG A 96 -5.81 14.55 -11.05
CA ARG A 96 -6.17 13.68 -12.20
C ARG A 96 -5.63 12.26 -12.08
N TYR A 97 -4.39 12.10 -11.62
CA TYR A 97 -3.76 10.78 -11.45
C TYR A 97 -4.42 10.03 -10.28
N ILE A 98 -4.65 10.71 -9.16
CA ILE A 98 -5.29 10.15 -7.97
C ILE A 98 -6.73 9.72 -8.26
N LYS A 99 -7.52 10.56 -8.95
CA LYS A 99 -8.92 10.22 -9.32
C LYS A 99 -8.98 8.95 -10.15
N GLU A 100 -8.08 8.79 -11.13
CA GLU A 100 -8.06 7.59 -11.96
C GLU A 100 -7.61 6.36 -11.16
N MET A 101 -6.62 6.49 -10.28
CA MET A 101 -6.19 5.38 -9.41
C MET A 101 -7.30 4.96 -8.43
N LEU A 102 -7.96 5.93 -7.79
CA LEU A 102 -9.08 5.66 -6.88
C LEU A 102 -10.26 5.01 -7.59
N PHE A 103 -10.57 5.43 -8.81
CA PHE A 103 -11.64 4.84 -9.60
C PHE A 103 -11.40 3.34 -9.80
N TYR A 104 -10.18 2.95 -10.14
CA TYR A 104 -9.79 1.54 -10.26
C TYR A 104 -10.00 0.78 -8.96
N ILE A 105 -9.41 1.29 -7.87
CA ILE A 105 -9.41 0.61 -6.57
C ILE A 105 -10.84 0.41 -6.07
N ILE A 106 -11.69 1.44 -6.15
CA ILE A 106 -13.08 1.38 -5.69
C ILE A 106 -13.88 0.39 -6.55
N ARG A 107 -13.77 0.49 -7.88
CA ARG A 107 -14.45 -0.41 -8.81
C ARG A 107 -14.02 -1.87 -8.58
N ASP A 108 -12.73 -2.10 -8.40
CA ASP A 108 -12.16 -3.43 -8.21
C ASP A 108 -12.62 -4.04 -6.89
N LEU A 109 -12.53 -3.30 -5.78
CA LEU A 109 -13.02 -3.76 -4.48
C LEU A 109 -14.52 -4.08 -4.50
N LEU A 110 -15.34 -3.22 -5.11
CA LEU A 110 -16.78 -3.47 -5.22
C LEU A 110 -17.07 -4.72 -6.07
N ASN A 111 -16.36 -4.90 -7.18
CA ASN A 111 -16.47 -6.12 -7.98
C ASN A 111 -16.05 -7.36 -7.19
N PHE A 112 -14.96 -7.29 -6.43
CA PHE A 112 -14.48 -8.39 -5.60
C PHE A 112 -15.53 -8.77 -4.55
N ARG A 113 -16.12 -7.79 -3.85
CA ARG A 113 -17.22 -8.02 -2.90
C ARG A 113 -18.42 -8.69 -3.56
N ARG A 114 -18.80 -8.23 -4.76
CA ARG A 114 -19.93 -8.80 -5.53
C ARG A 114 -19.68 -10.25 -5.93
N VAL A 115 -18.51 -10.54 -6.50
CA VAL A 115 -18.17 -11.89 -7.01
C VAL A 115 -18.07 -12.90 -5.87
N ASN A 116 -17.61 -12.46 -4.69
CA ASN A 116 -17.44 -13.33 -3.52
C ASN A 116 -18.63 -13.28 -2.54
N ASN A 117 -19.67 -12.49 -2.83
CA ASN A 117 -20.82 -12.29 -1.96
C ASN A 117 -20.43 -11.89 -0.51
N ASP A 118 -19.44 -11.01 -0.36
CA ASP A 118 -18.94 -10.53 0.92
C ASP A 118 -18.91 -9.00 0.97
N GLU A 119 -19.91 -8.39 1.60
CA GLU A 119 -19.98 -6.94 1.78
C GLU A 119 -19.04 -6.41 2.89
N ASN A 120 -18.46 -7.28 3.71
CA ASN A 120 -17.67 -6.87 4.87
C ASN A 120 -16.17 -6.72 4.56
N LEU A 121 -15.71 -7.29 3.44
CA LEU A 121 -14.31 -7.23 3.03
C LEU A 121 -13.82 -5.78 2.94
N LYS A 122 -12.71 -5.47 3.61
CA LYS A 122 -12.10 -4.13 3.60
C LYS A 122 -10.82 -4.14 2.79
N ALA A 123 -10.39 -2.94 2.39
CA ALA A 123 -9.10 -2.73 1.76
C ALA A 123 -8.33 -1.62 2.47
N MET A 124 -7.01 -1.67 2.36
CA MET A 124 -6.11 -0.60 2.75
C MET A 124 -5.38 -0.12 1.50
N VAL A 125 -5.35 1.20 1.29
CA VAL A 125 -4.60 1.83 0.21
C VAL A 125 -3.36 2.47 0.80
N VAL A 126 -2.19 2.03 0.34
CA VAL A 126 -0.90 2.61 0.74
C VAL A 126 -0.50 3.65 -0.28
N CYS A 127 -0.53 4.92 0.13
CA CYS A 127 -0.17 6.05 -0.73
C CYS A 127 1.33 6.35 -0.70
N PHE A 128 1.83 6.94 -1.78
CA PHE A 128 3.22 7.37 -1.95
C PHE A 128 3.62 8.47 -0.96
N SER A 129 2.69 9.38 -0.62
CA SER A 129 2.93 10.50 0.29
C SER A 129 1.70 10.76 1.17
N SER A 130 1.89 11.50 2.26
CA SER A 130 0.77 11.98 3.09
C SER A 130 -0.12 12.99 2.36
N VAL A 131 0.44 13.74 1.39
CA VAL A 131 -0.32 14.64 0.52
C VAL A 131 -1.26 13.84 -0.37
N GLN A 132 -0.76 12.78 -1.00
CA GLN A 132 -1.58 11.87 -1.80
C GLN A 132 -2.69 11.24 -0.97
N ALA A 133 -2.39 10.78 0.25
CA ALA A 133 -3.38 10.16 1.13
C ALA A 133 -4.52 11.11 1.52
N LYS A 134 -4.19 12.36 1.89
CA LYS A 134 -5.19 13.38 2.25
C LYS A 134 -6.08 13.72 1.06
N LEU A 135 -5.48 13.93 -0.11
CA LEU A 135 -6.21 14.26 -1.32
C LEU A 135 -7.06 13.08 -1.81
N ALA A 136 -6.54 11.85 -1.74
CA ALA A 136 -7.29 10.66 -2.06
C ALA A 136 -8.54 10.51 -1.16
N ASN A 137 -8.39 10.74 0.14
CA ASN A 137 -9.53 10.71 1.05
C ASN A 137 -10.57 11.81 0.75
N SER A 138 -10.15 13.04 0.45
CA SER A 138 -11.10 14.11 0.11
C SER A 138 -11.87 13.84 -1.18
N LEU A 139 -11.24 13.16 -2.14
CA LEU A 139 -11.83 12.81 -3.44
C LEU A 139 -12.64 11.52 -3.41
N PHE A 140 -12.56 10.73 -2.34
CA PHE A 140 -13.08 9.38 -2.29
C PHE A 140 -14.58 9.29 -2.63
N ASN A 141 -15.41 10.14 -2.00
CA ASN A 141 -16.85 10.12 -2.22
C ASN A 141 -17.22 10.56 -3.65
N GLU A 142 -16.57 11.60 -4.18
CA GLU A 142 -16.78 12.06 -5.56
C GLU A 142 -16.46 10.94 -6.57
N VAL A 143 -15.30 10.29 -6.40
CA VAL A 143 -14.87 9.21 -7.30
C VAL A 143 -15.77 7.97 -7.14
N GLN A 144 -16.19 7.65 -5.92
CA GLN A 144 -17.12 6.56 -5.68
C GLN A 144 -18.46 6.79 -6.39
N GLU A 145 -19.04 7.98 -6.30
CA GLU A 145 -20.28 8.30 -7.01
C GLU A 145 -20.13 8.12 -8.52
N ARG A 146 -19.00 8.57 -9.08
CA ARG A 146 -18.67 8.34 -10.49
C ARG A 146 -18.58 6.84 -10.82
N VAL A 147 -17.93 6.03 -9.98
CA VAL A 147 -17.88 4.56 -10.17
C VAL A 147 -19.28 3.96 -10.19
N LEU A 148 -20.14 4.33 -9.25
CA LEU A 148 -21.52 3.82 -9.15
C LEU A 148 -22.40 4.30 -10.31
N GLN A 149 -22.13 5.49 -10.84
CA GLN A 149 -22.81 6.01 -12.03
C GLN A 149 -22.45 5.23 -13.29
N GLU A 150 -21.15 4.98 -13.51
CA GLU A 150 -20.62 4.27 -14.67
C GLU A 150 -20.81 2.75 -14.60
N ASN A 151 -21.07 2.19 -13.41
CA ASN A 151 -21.24 0.75 -13.18
C ASN A 151 -22.54 0.45 -12.41
N PRO A 152 -23.72 0.50 -13.06
CA PRO A 152 -25.02 0.35 -12.40
C PRO A 152 -25.19 -0.96 -11.62
N ASN A 153 -24.53 -2.04 -12.07
CA ASN A 153 -24.53 -3.34 -11.40
C ASN A 153 -23.87 -3.33 -10.01
N LEU A 154 -23.06 -2.31 -9.70
CA LEU A 154 -22.41 -2.16 -8.39
C LEU A 154 -23.26 -1.36 -7.39
N ARG A 155 -24.32 -0.67 -7.83
CA ARG A 155 -25.21 0.12 -6.96
C ARG A 155 -25.99 -0.71 -5.94
N ILE A 156 -26.10 -2.02 -6.16
CA ILE A 156 -26.73 -2.94 -5.21
C ILE A 156 -25.93 -3.06 -3.91
N LEU A 157 -24.62 -2.76 -3.95
CA LEU A 157 -23.74 -2.84 -2.80
C LEU A 157 -23.83 -1.57 -1.96
N LYS A 158 -23.59 -1.73 -0.66
CA LYS A 158 -23.40 -0.58 0.24
C LYS A 158 -22.22 0.27 -0.22
N GLN A 159 -22.39 1.58 -0.13
CA GLN A 159 -21.31 2.53 -0.34
C GLN A 159 -20.14 2.23 0.60
N LEU A 160 -18.94 2.25 0.05
CA LEU A 160 -17.70 2.21 0.80
C LEU A 160 -17.58 3.48 1.64
N GLN A 161 -17.02 3.31 2.84
CA GLN A 161 -16.66 4.42 3.70
C GLN A 161 -15.14 4.52 3.73
N SER A 162 -14.63 5.72 3.45
CA SER A 162 -13.23 6.03 3.72
C SER A 162 -13.08 6.53 5.14
N SER A 163 -12.12 5.94 5.86
CA SER A 163 -11.65 6.44 7.14
C SER A 163 -10.15 6.66 7.02
N LEU A 164 -9.71 7.92 7.11
CA LEU A 164 -8.32 8.22 7.45
C LEU A 164 -8.08 7.72 8.87
N ILE A 165 -6.98 6.97 9.05
CA ILE A 165 -6.49 6.54 10.37
C ILE A 165 -6.30 7.75 11.27
#